data_AF-A0A936SIE7-F1
#
_entry.id   AF-A0A936SIE7-F1
#
_cell.length_a   1.000
_cell.length_b   1.000
_cell.length_c   1.000
_cell.angle_alpha   90.00
_cell.angle_beta   90.00
_cell.angle_gamma   90.00
#
_symmetry.space_group_name_H-M   'P 1'
#
loop_
_entity.id
_entity.type
_entity.pdbx_description
1 polymer ?
#
loop_
_entity_poly.entity_id
_entity_poly.type
_entity_poly.pdbx_seq_one_letter_code
_entity_poly.pdbx_strand_id
1 'polypeptide(L)'
;MPEDPTTLAAQIAALEAALQLPGLPAETQRQLREQLRALQAPSAIQGHVANGGDLHGNAVGVNYGTVQAFFGAPPGPAAAAGAPAATPQAIDDQRALLAAHRRTLAVYLRQLATLGSAYAPPSVPNGMREARAGIRQAKAALRGWGVAVEDLPDDEEPGV
;
A
#
# COMPACT_ATOMS: atom_id res chain seq x y z
N MET A 1 3.02 -37.45 16.38
CA MET A 1 1.95 -36.56 15.91
C MET A 1 1.84 -36.81 14.41
N PRO A 2 0.74 -37.38 13.92
CA PRO A 2 0.56 -37.66 12.49
C PRO A 2 0.41 -36.34 11.72
N GLU A 3 1.14 -36.22 10.62
CA GLU A 3 1.06 -35.09 9.68
C GLU A 3 -0.36 -35.04 9.10
N ASP A 4 -1.08 -33.93 9.31
CA ASP A 4 -2.39 -33.73 8.70
C ASP A 4 -2.26 -33.69 7.17
N PRO A 5 -2.91 -34.59 6.40
CA PRO A 5 -2.79 -34.66 4.94
C PRO A 5 -3.49 -33.51 4.19
N THR A 6 -3.89 -32.45 4.87
CA THR A 6 -4.69 -31.34 4.32
C THR A 6 -3.86 -30.10 3.97
N THR A 7 -2.54 -30.13 4.09
CA THR A 7 -1.72 -28.99 3.65
C THR A 7 -1.69 -28.93 2.10
N LEU A 8 -1.77 -27.72 1.55
CA LEU A 8 -1.70 -27.48 0.09
C LEU A 8 -0.46 -28.13 -0.54
N ALA A 9 0.67 -28.09 0.18
CA ALA A 9 1.92 -28.72 -0.23
C ALA A 9 1.81 -30.25 -0.35
N ALA A 10 1.14 -30.92 0.59
CA ALA A 10 0.91 -32.37 0.53
C ALA A 10 -0.02 -32.76 -0.64
N GLN A 11 -1.04 -31.94 -0.92
CA GLN A 11 -1.95 -32.17 -2.05
C GLN A 11 -1.25 -32.00 -3.42
N ILE A 12 -0.38 -31.00 -3.55
CA ILE A 12 0.47 -30.80 -4.73
C ILE A 12 1.41 -32.00 -4.92
N ALA A 13 2.10 -32.44 -3.87
CA ALA A 13 3.02 -33.57 -3.93
C ALA A 13 2.31 -34.89 -4.31
N ALA A 14 1.08 -35.12 -3.81
CA ALA A 14 0.29 -36.29 -4.15
C ALA A 14 -0.13 -36.32 -5.63
N LEU A 15 -0.52 -35.17 -6.20
CA LEU A 15 -0.88 -35.05 -7.61
C LEU A 15 0.34 -35.20 -8.53
N GLU A 16 1.50 -34.69 -8.12
CA GLU A 16 2.77 -34.88 -8.85
C GLU A 16 3.19 -36.35 -8.85
N ALA A 17 3.08 -37.05 -7.72
CA ALA A 17 3.37 -38.47 -7.63
C ALA A 17 2.40 -39.31 -8.49
N ALA A 18 1.12 -38.95 -8.52
CA ALA A 18 0.13 -39.62 -9.37
C ALA A 18 0.49 -39.48 -10.86
N LEU A 19 1.00 -38.33 -11.31
CA LEU A 19 1.43 -38.11 -12.70
C LEU A 19 2.67 -38.93 -13.11
N GLN A 20 3.44 -39.47 -12.16
CA GLN A 20 4.64 -40.27 -12.44
C GLN A 20 4.32 -41.77 -12.65
N LEU A 21 3.08 -42.21 -12.40
CA LEU A 21 2.70 -43.61 -12.57
C LEU A 21 2.65 -44.01 -14.07
N PRO A 22 3.37 -45.07 -14.48
CA PRO A 22 3.35 -45.54 -15.86
C PRO A 22 2.01 -46.21 -16.20
N GLY A 23 1.49 -45.98 -17.41
CA GLY A 23 0.26 -46.62 -17.91
C GLY A 23 -1.04 -45.87 -17.63
N LEU A 24 -0.98 -44.63 -17.13
CA LEU A 24 -2.17 -43.78 -16.98
C LEU A 24 -2.81 -43.43 -18.33
N PRO A 25 -4.14 -43.53 -18.47
CA PRO A 25 -4.86 -43.03 -19.64
C PRO A 25 -4.60 -41.53 -19.86
N ALA A 26 -4.50 -41.12 -21.13
CA ALA A 26 -4.20 -39.73 -21.49
C ALA A 26 -5.22 -38.73 -20.93
N GLU A 27 -6.48 -39.13 -20.78
CA GLU A 27 -7.53 -38.32 -20.17
C GLU A 27 -7.28 -38.08 -18.68
N THR A 28 -6.92 -39.13 -17.94
CA THR A 28 -6.59 -39.04 -16.51
C THR A 28 -5.37 -38.17 -16.28
N GLN A 29 -4.34 -38.27 -17.13
CA GLN A 29 -3.17 -37.38 -17.04
C GLN A 29 -3.54 -35.91 -17.29
N ARG A 30 -4.47 -35.64 -18.22
CA ARG A 30 -4.95 -34.26 -18.48
C ARG A 30 -5.67 -33.71 -17.25
N GLN A 31 -6.59 -34.48 -16.67
CA GLN A 31 -7.33 -34.08 -15.46
C GLN A 31 -6.40 -33.80 -14.27
N LEU A 32 -5.41 -34.66 -14.02
CA LEU A 32 -4.45 -34.47 -12.93
C LEU A 32 -3.57 -33.23 -13.14
N ARG A 33 -3.17 -32.93 -14.38
CA ARG A 33 -2.44 -31.70 -14.71
C ARG A 33 -3.28 -30.44 -14.52
N GLU A 34 -4.57 -30.49 -14.86
CA GLU A 34 -5.49 -29.37 -14.66
C GLU A 34 -5.70 -29.09 -13.16
N GLN A 35 -5.87 -30.15 -12.35
CA GLN A 35 -5.98 -30.02 -10.89
C GLN A 35 -4.70 -29.47 -10.26
N LEU A 36 -3.53 -29.96 -10.68
CA LEU A 36 -2.24 -29.44 -10.22
C LEU A 36 -2.10 -27.96 -10.57
N ARG A 37 -2.47 -27.57 -11.79
CA ARG A 37 -2.46 -26.15 -12.23
C ARG A 37 -3.41 -25.29 -11.40
N ALA A 38 -4.60 -25.80 -11.05
CA ALA A 38 -5.57 -25.07 -10.25
C ALA A 38 -5.08 -24.83 -8.81
N LEU A 39 -4.38 -25.81 -8.21
CA LEU A 39 -3.83 -25.69 -6.87
C LEU A 39 -2.53 -24.86 -6.80
N GLN A 40 -1.75 -24.84 -7.89
CA GLN A 40 -0.56 -24.01 -8.02
C GLN A 40 -0.89 -22.55 -8.42
N ALA A 41 -2.11 -22.29 -8.88
CA ALA A 41 -2.55 -20.92 -9.15
C ALA A 41 -2.60 -20.14 -7.83
N PRO A 42 -1.97 -18.96 -7.74
CA PRO A 42 -2.06 -18.15 -6.54
C PRO A 42 -3.53 -17.88 -6.23
N SER A 43 -3.96 -18.29 -5.04
CA SER A 43 -5.29 -17.94 -4.54
C SER A 43 -5.34 -16.44 -4.29
N ALA A 44 -5.59 -15.68 -5.34
CA ALA A 44 -6.02 -14.30 -5.19
C ALA A 44 -7.38 -14.36 -4.48
N ILE A 45 -7.41 -14.03 -3.20
CA ILE A 45 -8.67 -13.80 -2.49
C ILE A 45 -9.28 -12.57 -3.16
N GLN A 46 -10.15 -12.80 -4.13
CA GLN A 46 -10.86 -11.76 -4.84
C GLN A 46 -12.19 -11.53 -4.13
N GLY A 47 -12.18 -10.63 -3.15
CA GLY A 47 -13.37 -10.17 -2.43
C GLY A 47 -13.77 -8.79 -2.92
N HIS A 48 -15.02 -8.63 -3.35
CA HIS A 48 -15.61 -7.32 -3.57
C HIS A 48 -16.52 -6.98 -2.38
N VAL A 49 -16.15 -5.96 -1.60
CA VAL A 49 -16.96 -5.46 -0.49
C VAL A 49 -17.44 -4.05 -0.85
N ALA A 50 -18.75 -3.89 -0.97
CA ALA A 50 -19.39 -2.57 -1.08
C ALA A 50 -20.00 -2.22 0.28
N ASN A 51 -19.50 -1.16 0.90
CA ASN A 51 -20.08 -0.58 2.12
C ASN A 51 -20.52 0.85 1.80
N GLY A 52 -21.80 1.16 2.05
CA GLY A 52 -22.40 2.46 1.73
C GLY A 52 -23.34 2.93 2.83
N GLY A 53 -23.37 4.25 3.04
CA GLY A 53 -24.19 4.95 4.03
C GLY A 53 -23.74 6.41 4.17
N ASP A 54 -24.50 7.21 4.91
CA ASP A 54 -24.16 8.61 5.18
C ASP A 54 -23.19 8.70 6.38
N LEU A 55 -21.96 9.15 6.13
CA LEU A 55 -20.96 9.38 7.16
C LEU A 55 -20.86 10.88 7.49
N HIS A 56 -21.28 11.27 8.69
CA HIS A 56 -21.10 12.64 9.18
C HIS A 56 -19.83 12.74 10.02
N GLY A 57 -18.77 13.36 9.48
CA GLY A 57 -17.51 13.61 10.19
C GLY A 57 -16.26 13.29 9.36
N ASN A 58 -15.11 13.18 10.02
CA ASN A 58 -13.85 12.84 9.38
C ASN A 58 -13.69 11.31 9.28
N ALA A 59 -13.30 10.83 8.09
CA ALA A 59 -13.05 9.42 7.83
C ALA A 59 -11.54 9.17 7.65
N VAL A 60 -11.02 8.11 8.27
CA VAL A 60 -9.66 7.62 8.04
C VAL A 60 -9.73 6.13 7.72
N GLY A 61 -9.37 5.76 6.50
CA GLY A 61 -9.22 4.37 6.09
C GLY A 61 -7.75 3.95 6.20
N VAL A 62 -7.48 2.89 6.97
CA VAL A 62 -6.16 2.26 7.04
C VAL A 62 -6.16 0.98 6.24
N ASN A 63 -5.21 0.84 5.32
CA ASN A 63 -5.05 -0.34 4.51
C ASN A 63 -3.80 -1.13 4.96
N TYR A 64 -3.93 -2.45 5.11
CA TYR A 64 -2.86 -3.35 5.57
C TYR A 64 -2.16 -4.10 4.42
N GLY A 65 -2.15 -3.54 3.20
CA GLY A 65 -1.51 -4.13 2.02
C GLY A 65 -1.16 -3.13 0.92
N THR A 66 -0.71 -3.63 -0.23
CA THR A 66 -0.44 -2.82 -1.43
C THR A 66 -1.73 -2.61 -2.23
N VAL A 67 -2.11 -1.35 -2.46
CA VAL A 67 -3.31 -0.99 -3.24
C VAL A 67 -2.92 -0.10 -4.41
N GLN A 68 -3.50 -0.37 -5.58
CA GLN A 68 -3.72 0.66 -6.61
C GLN A 68 -5.06 1.33 -6.29
N ALA A 69 -5.02 2.45 -5.56
CA ALA A 69 -6.24 3.18 -5.20
C ALA A 69 -6.63 4.10 -6.35
N PHE A 70 -7.86 3.99 -6.81
CA PHE A 70 -8.47 4.89 -7.78
C PHE A 70 -9.55 5.70 -7.07
N PHE A 71 -9.43 7.03 -7.08
CA PHE A 71 -10.48 7.93 -6.62
C PHE A 71 -11.25 8.43 -7.85
N GLY A 72 -12.46 7.91 -8.07
CA GLY A 72 -13.32 8.28 -9.22
C GLY A 72 -14.03 7.08 -9.87
N ALA A 73 -14.57 7.29 -11.08
CA ALA A 73 -15.20 6.25 -11.89
C ALA A 73 -14.22 5.10 -12.18
N PRO A 74 -14.70 3.85 -12.31
CA PRO A 74 -13.83 2.69 -12.52
C PRO A 74 -12.96 2.88 -13.77
N PRO A 75 -11.65 2.55 -13.71
CA PRO A 75 -10.79 2.67 -14.87
C PRO A 75 -11.21 1.65 -15.93
N GLY A 76 -11.55 2.14 -17.13
CA GLY A 76 -11.62 1.31 -18.32
C GLY A 76 -10.27 0.65 -18.63
N PRO A 77 -10.23 -0.40 -19.47
CA PRO A 77 -9.02 -1.17 -19.70
C PRO A 77 -7.89 -0.29 -20.27
N ALA A 78 -6.86 -0.12 -19.44
CA ALA A 78 -5.50 0.30 -19.79
C ALA A 78 -5.36 1.55 -20.68
N ALA A 79 -5.58 2.72 -20.09
CA ALA A 79 -4.68 3.84 -20.36
C ALA A 79 -3.66 3.87 -19.22
N ALA A 80 -2.40 3.67 -19.54
CA ALA A 80 -1.29 3.95 -18.63
C ALA A 80 -1.44 5.41 -18.16
N ALA A 81 -2.01 5.61 -16.98
CA ALA A 81 -2.06 6.91 -16.35
C ALA A 81 -0.62 7.25 -15.96
N GLY A 82 0.06 7.96 -16.85
CA GLY A 82 1.30 8.64 -16.53
C GLY A 82 1.12 9.43 -15.24
N ALA A 83 2.20 9.55 -14.48
CA ALA A 83 2.27 10.40 -13.29
C ALA A 83 1.47 11.69 -13.50
N PRO A 84 0.69 12.16 -12.50
CA PRO A 84 -0.17 13.33 -12.65
C PRO A 84 0.59 14.43 -13.37
N ALA A 85 0.09 14.79 -14.56
CA ALA A 85 0.71 15.82 -15.36
C ALA A 85 0.76 17.11 -14.51
N ALA A 86 1.85 17.86 -14.64
CA ALA A 86 2.09 19.12 -13.94
C ALA A 86 1.10 20.22 -14.36
N THR A 87 -0.18 20.05 -14.03
CA THR A 87 -1.21 21.07 -14.23
C THR A 87 -1.11 22.11 -13.12
N PRO A 88 -1.53 23.36 -13.36
CA PRO A 88 -1.54 24.38 -12.31
C PRO A 88 -2.31 23.94 -11.06
N GLN A 89 -3.47 23.30 -11.25
CA GLN A 89 -4.27 22.77 -10.14
C GLN A 89 -3.52 21.71 -9.34
N ALA A 90 -2.87 20.74 -10.00
CA ALA A 90 -2.10 19.70 -9.31
C ALA A 90 -0.91 20.29 -8.54
N ILE A 91 -0.28 21.34 -9.06
CA ILE A 91 0.78 22.07 -8.37
C ILE A 91 0.24 22.76 -7.11
N ASP A 92 -0.90 23.42 -7.21
CA ASP A 92 -1.53 24.12 -6.08
C ASP A 92 -2.03 23.14 -5.01
N ASP A 93 -2.62 22.03 -5.39
CA ASP A 93 -3.03 20.95 -4.48
C ASP A 93 -1.81 20.38 -3.75
N GLN A 94 -0.70 20.15 -4.46
CA GLN A 94 0.53 19.62 -3.86
C GLN A 94 1.20 20.63 -2.92
N ARG A 95 1.12 21.93 -3.23
CA ARG A 95 1.56 23.01 -2.33
C ARG A 95 0.70 23.07 -1.07
N ALA A 96 -0.62 22.93 -1.21
CA ALA A 96 -1.53 22.88 -0.07
C ALA A 96 -1.23 21.68 0.83
N LEU A 97 -0.97 20.51 0.24
CA LEU A 97 -0.57 19.31 0.96
C LEU A 97 0.76 19.48 1.70
N LEU A 98 1.78 20.07 1.04
CA LEU A 98 3.06 20.41 1.68
C LEU A 98 2.86 21.34 2.89
N ALA A 99 2.04 22.38 2.74
CA ALA A 99 1.74 23.33 3.81
C ALA A 99 1.00 22.65 4.97
N ALA A 100 0.09 21.72 4.69
CA ALA A 100 -0.62 20.95 5.70
C ALA A 100 0.34 20.06 6.51
N HIS A 101 1.23 19.31 5.86
CA HIS A 101 2.21 18.48 6.56
C HIS A 101 3.16 19.31 7.42
N ARG A 102 3.63 20.47 6.94
CA ARG A 102 4.44 21.40 7.74
C ARG A 102 3.71 21.91 8.98
N ARG A 103 2.42 22.27 8.85
CA ARG A 103 1.61 22.69 10.01
C ARG A 103 1.48 21.56 11.03
N THR A 104 1.22 20.33 10.57
CA THR A 104 1.14 19.14 11.43
C THR A 104 2.46 18.86 12.15
N LEU A 105 3.59 18.95 11.43
CA LEU A 105 4.91 18.75 12.02
C LEU A 105 5.21 19.78 13.11
N ALA A 106 4.87 21.05 12.88
CA ALA A 106 5.04 22.12 13.87
C ALA A 106 4.23 21.85 15.17
N VAL A 107 3.05 21.24 15.07
CA VAL A 107 2.25 20.83 16.25
C VAL A 107 3.00 19.73 17.01
N TYR A 108 3.49 18.70 16.32
CA TYR A 108 4.22 17.62 16.99
C TYR A 108 5.54 18.08 17.60
N LEU A 109 6.28 18.97 16.93
CA LEU A 109 7.51 19.56 17.47
C LEU A 109 7.22 20.35 18.76
N ARG A 110 6.12 21.10 18.80
CA ARG A 110 5.68 21.79 20.02
C ARG A 110 5.30 20.80 21.13
N GLN A 111 4.58 19.73 20.81
CA GLN A 111 4.25 18.68 21.79
C GLN A 111 5.51 18.03 22.36
N LEU A 112 6.48 17.73 21.50
CA LEU A 112 7.77 17.17 21.91
C LEU A 112 8.56 18.14 22.80
N ALA A 113 8.55 19.44 22.47
CA ALA A 113 9.21 20.46 23.28
C ALA A 113 8.56 20.63 24.66
N THR A 114 7.22 20.51 24.75
CA THR A 114 6.48 20.62 26.02
C THR A 114 6.66 19.40 26.91
N LEU A 115 6.61 18.20 26.35
CA LEU A 115 6.67 16.94 27.12
C LEU A 115 8.11 16.46 27.35
N GLY A 116 9.04 16.85 26.48
CA GLY A 116 10.36 16.25 26.38
C GLY A 116 10.30 14.87 25.70
N SER A 117 11.42 14.45 25.10
CA SER A 117 11.50 13.20 24.35
C SER A 117 11.26 11.94 25.21
N ALA A 118 11.64 11.99 26.48
CA ALA A 118 11.48 10.85 27.40
C ALA A 118 10.03 10.56 27.80
N TYR A 119 9.14 11.56 27.70
CA TYR A 119 7.73 11.44 28.14
C TYR A 119 6.74 11.63 26.99
N ALA A 120 7.22 11.83 25.77
CA ALA A 120 6.37 11.95 24.60
C ALA A 120 5.66 10.61 24.33
N PRO A 121 4.31 10.58 24.22
CA PRO A 121 3.58 9.40 23.81
C PRO A 121 4.07 8.89 22.45
N PRO A 122 4.03 7.58 22.17
CA PRO A 122 4.50 7.02 20.89
C PRO A 122 3.86 7.64 19.65
N SER A 123 2.65 8.19 19.77
CA SER A 123 1.97 8.91 18.69
C SER A 123 2.73 10.14 18.19
N VAL A 124 3.47 10.84 19.07
CA VAL A 124 4.22 12.05 18.70
C VAL A 124 5.39 11.75 17.77
N PRO A 125 6.39 10.91 18.12
CA PRO A 125 7.49 10.60 17.22
C PRO A 125 7.02 9.85 15.96
N ASN A 126 5.97 9.03 16.03
CA ASN A 126 5.38 8.39 14.85
C ASN A 126 4.78 9.43 13.89
N GLY A 127 3.98 10.37 14.43
CA GLY A 127 3.37 11.45 13.66
C GLY A 127 4.41 12.40 13.06
N MET A 128 5.53 12.66 13.74
CA MET A 128 6.65 13.43 13.19
C MET A 128 7.28 12.74 11.97
N ARG A 129 7.56 11.43 12.06
CA ARG A 129 8.13 10.67 10.94
C ARG A 129 7.19 10.64 9.74
N GLU A 130 5.90 10.46 9.98
CA GLU A 130 4.88 10.49 8.93
C GLU A 130 4.77 11.87 8.27
N ALA A 131 4.71 12.95 9.05
CA ALA A 131 4.65 14.31 8.53
C ALA A 131 5.89 14.65 7.69
N ARG A 132 7.09 14.27 8.14
CA ARG A 132 8.33 14.44 7.37
C ARG A 132 8.36 13.61 6.08
N ALA A 133 7.86 12.37 6.12
CA ALA A 133 7.73 11.56 4.91
C ALA A 133 6.79 12.21 3.89
N GLY A 134 5.65 12.74 4.35
CA GLY A 134 4.72 13.51 3.52
C GLY A 134 5.36 14.77 2.92
N ILE A 135 6.15 15.52 3.70
CA ILE A 135 6.91 16.67 3.22
C ILE A 135 7.89 16.27 2.11
N ARG A 136 8.68 15.21 2.32
CA ARG A 136 9.64 14.72 1.30
C ARG A 136 8.93 14.31 0.02
N GLN A 137 7.84 13.57 0.12
CA GLN A 137 7.05 13.16 -1.05
C GLN A 137 6.46 14.37 -1.78
N ALA A 138 5.94 15.35 -1.03
CA ALA A 138 5.37 16.56 -1.60
C ALA A 138 6.40 17.39 -2.36
N LYS A 139 7.57 17.60 -1.75
CA LYS A 139 8.72 18.27 -2.39
C LYS A 139 9.21 17.53 -3.62
N ALA A 140 9.33 16.20 -3.55
CA ALA A 140 9.81 15.39 -4.67
C ALA A 140 8.89 15.50 -5.89
N ALA A 141 7.57 15.47 -5.68
CA ALA A 141 6.60 15.66 -6.75
C ALA A 141 6.71 17.06 -7.37
N LEU A 142 6.72 18.12 -6.54
CA LEU A 142 6.84 19.50 -7.00
C LEU A 142 8.14 19.74 -7.78
N ARG A 143 9.28 19.21 -7.28
CA ARG A 143 10.57 19.28 -7.98
C ARG A 143 10.59 18.46 -9.26
N GLY A 144 9.94 17.30 -9.27
CA GLY A 144 9.73 16.49 -10.48
C GLY A 144 8.95 17.22 -11.56
N TRP A 145 8.10 18.17 -11.18
CA TRP A 145 7.39 19.07 -12.09
C TRP A 145 8.14 20.38 -12.39
N GLY A 146 9.39 20.54 -11.94
CA GLY A 146 10.19 21.74 -12.15
C GLY A 146 9.81 22.93 -11.25
N VAL A 147 8.96 22.72 -10.25
CA VAL A 147 8.60 23.75 -9.27
C VAL A 147 9.68 23.81 -8.20
N ALA A 148 10.29 24.98 -8.02
CA ALA A 148 11.24 25.22 -6.94
C ALA A 148 10.52 25.20 -5.59
N VAL A 149 11.07 24.42 -4.64
CA VAL A 149 10.53 24.31 -3.28
C VAL A 149 11.66 24.47 -2.28
N GLU A 150 11.47 25.40 -1.35
CA GLU A 150 12.38 25.69 -0.25
C GLU A 150 12.50 24.52 0.73
N ASP A 151 13.73 24.27 1.19
CA ASP A 151 14.02 23.32 2.26
C ASP A 151 14.09 24.06 3.60
N LEU A 152 13.11 23.79 4.47
CA LEU A 152 13.12 24.33 5.83
C LEU A 152 13.87 23.37 6.77
N PRO A 153 14.55 23.88 7.81
CA PRO A 153 15.34 23.06 8.73
C PRO A 153 14.54 21.93 9.41
N ASP A 154 13.28 22.21 9.76
CA ASP A 154 12.42 21.26 10.47
C ASP A 154 11.89 20.12 9.59
N ASP A 155 11.92 20.30 8.25
CA ASP A 155 11.36 19.35 7.28
C ASP A 155 12.09 17.99 7.31
N GLU A 156 13.34 17.99 7.75
CA GLU A 156 14.15 16.77 7.92
C GLU A 156 14.42 16.49 9.40
N GLU A 157 14.89 15.28 9.69
CA GLU A 157 15.44 15.01 11.01
C GLU A 157 16.72 15.82 11.21
N PRO A 158 16.90 16.48 12.37
CA PRO A 158 18.19 17.06 12.71
C PRO A 158 19.23 15.94 12.70
N GLY A 159 20.26 16.11 11.87
CA GLY A 159 21.35 15.14 11.76
C GLY A 159 21.98 14.89 13.13
N VAL A 160 22.07 13.62 13.50
CA VAL A 160 22.76 13.14 14.71
C VAL A 160 24.25 13.04 14.44
#